data_AF-A0A1F4X674-F1
#
_entry.id   AF-A0A1F4X674-F1
#
_cell.length_a   1.000
_cell.length_b   1.000
_cell.length_c   1.000
_cell.angle_alpha   90.00
_cell.angle_beta   90.00
_cell.angle_gamma   90.00
#
_symmetry.space_group_name_H-M   'P 1'
#
loop_
_entity.id
_entity.type
_entity.pdbx_description
1 polymer ?
#
loop_
_entity_poly.entity_id
_entity_poly.type
_entity_poly.pdbx_seq_one_letter_code
_entity_poly.pdbx_strand_id
1 'polypeptide(L)'
;MPFGSHLYGTNTEQSDADYKGVFIPTEEEILTGKIPKHLRYNSKENKRDKNTSKDIDIEMYSLHYFLELASKGETIGIDMLHCPEPFSIITSTEWQYLRKHRAEFYTKNLQAFVGYCRRQAAKYGIKGSRLSAAKRVADFLWDSVHSDKIDTTRLKHVWEHLPTGEHIHFIDKNEITPFRMYQVCGKYFLETVSIKEVYLSLRKFYDEYGHRAKLAEQNQGIDWKAISHALRAANQLLQIYTIGDIVYPLHCAQYLKDVKQGKLDYQSDVAPTLEEIMNKVEKLSELCTLPEKINRKRWEGWLCDTIKKYLT
;
A
#
# COMPACT_ATOMS: atom_id res chain seq x y z
N MET A 1 -17.31 11.44 -8.36
CA MET A 1 -17.79 10.68 -7.18
C MET A 1 -17.10 11.18 -5.93
N PRO A 2 -17.74 11.21 -4.75
CA PRO A 2 -17.02 11.46 -3.50
C PRO A 2 -15.99 10.36 -3.28
N PHE A 3 -14.88 10.70 -2.63
CA PHE A 3 -13.78 9.79 -2.39
C PHE A 3 -13.30 9.88 -0.94
N GLY A 4 -12.35 9.02 -0.58
CA GLY A 4 -11.74 9.03 0.74
C GLY A 4 -12.76 8.72 1.83
N SER A 5 -12.74 9.50 2.91
CA SER A 5 -13.54 9.22 4.10
C SER A 5 -15.04 9.18 3.83
N HIS A 6 -15.54 9.99 2.88
CA HIS A 6 -16.95 10.00 2.47
C HIS A 6 -17.35 8.73 1.70
N LEU A 7 -16.47 8.20 0.85
CA LEU A 7 -16.69 6.93 0.16
C LEU A 7 -16.70 5.76 1.16
N TYR A 8 -15.75 5.76 2.10
CA TYR A 8 -15.57 4.63 3.03
C TYR A 8 -16.58 4.64 4.19
N GLY A 9 -17.30 5.74 4.42
CA GLY A 9 -18.17 5.93 5.59
C GLY A 9 -17.42 6.29 6.87
N THR A 10 -16.16 6.72 6.74
CA THR A 10 -15.28 7.08 7.87
C THR A 10 -15.13 8.60 8.02
N ASN A 11 -16.02 9.38 7.41
CA ASN A 11 -16.02 10.84 7.51
C ASN A 11 -16.53 11.29 8.88
N THR A 12 -16.12 12.49 9.24
CA THR A 12 -16.55 13.25 10.43
C THR A 12 -16.96 14.64 9.98
N GLU A 13 -17.53 15.47 10.86
CA GLU A 13 -17.88 16.87 10.53
C GLU A 13 -16.67 17.71 10.07
N GLN A 14 -15.46 17.32 10.46
CA GLN A 14 -14.21 17.98 10.08
C GLN A 14 -13.58 17.40 8.81
N SER A 15 -14.21 16.42 8.16
CA SER A 15 -13.66 15.79 6.97
C SER A 15 -13.76 16.71 5.75
N ASP A 16 -12.70 16.69 4.95
CA ASP A 16 -12.60 17.33 3.65
C ASP A 16 -13.40 16.58 2.58
N ALA A 17 -13.87 17.34 1.58
CA ALA A 17 -14.67 16.81 0.49
C ALA A 17 -13.78 16.55 -0.74
N ASP A 18 -13.26 15.33 -0.81
CA ASP A 18 -12.52 14.84 -1.97
C ASP A 18 -13.47 14.27 -3.03
N TYR A 19 -13.24 14.64 -4.29
CA TYR A 19 -13.92 14.06 -5.45
C TYR A 19 -12.91 13.51 -6.43
N LYS A 20 -13.25 12.35 -6.98
CA LYS A 20 -12.49 11.73 -8.06
C LYS A 20 -13.35 11.50 -9.30
N GLY A 21 -12.69 11.54 -10.45
CA GLY A 21 -13.30 11.33 -11.76
C GLY A 21 -12.34 10.70 -12.75
N VAL A 22 -12.88 10.26 -13.88
CA VAL A 22 -12.12 9.82 -15.04
C VAL A 22 -12.55 10.68 -16.22
N PHE A 23 -11.60 11.09 -17.04
CA PHE A 23 -11.87 11.86 -18.27
C PHE A 23 -11.17 11.21 -19.47
N ILE A 24 -11.67 11.53 -20.66
CA ILE A 24 -11.01 11.19 -21.91
C ILE A 24 -10.24 12.44 -22.36
N PRO A 25 -8.91 12.33 -22.61
CA PRO A 25 -8.12 13.44 -23.15
C PRO A 25 -8.66 13.94 -24.49
N THR A 26 -8.28 15.15 -24.89
CA THR A 26 -8.72 15.70 -26.17
C THR A 26 -8.11 14.93 -27.35
N GLU A 27 -8.74 15.05 -28.52
CA GLU A 27 -8.19 14.47 -29.76
C GLU A 27 -6.75 14.91 -30.01
N GLU A 28 -6.44 16.20 -29.87
CA GLU A 28 -5.09 16.73 -30.03
C GLU A 28 -4.11 16.09 -29.04
N GLU A 29 -4.47 15.97 -27.75
CA GLU A 29 -3.63 15.34 -26.72
C GLU A 29 -3.35 13.88 -27.06
N ILE A 30 -4.35 13.16 -27.57
CA ILE A 30 -4.23 11.75 -27.97
C ILE A 30 -3.34 11.62 -29.21
N LEU A 31 -3.63 12.37 -30.27
CA LEU A 31 -2.93 12.28 -31.56
C LEU A 31 -1.48 12.76 -31.46
N THR A 32 -1.19 13.74 -30.60
CA THR A 32 0.17 14.23 -30.37
C THR A 32 0.93 13.45 -29.29
N GLY A 33 0.27 12.49 -28.63
CA GLY A 33 0.85 11.69 -27.54
C GLY A 33 1.08 12.47 -26.23
N LYS A 34 0.56 13.70 -26.11
CA LYS A 34 0.71 14.56 -24.94
C LYS A 34 -0.41 14.34 -23.92
N ILE A 35 -0.64 13.08 -23.56
CA ILE A 35 -1.77 12.70 -22.69
C ILE A 35 -1.50 13.12 -21.23
N PRO A 36 -2.31 14.02 -20.64
CA PRO A 36 -2.20 14.33 -19.22
C PRO A 36 -2.55 13.11 -18.37
N LYS A 37 -1.82 12.89 -17.27
CA LYS A 37 -2.15 11.81 -16.31
C LYS A 37 -3.35 12.17 -15.45
N HIS A 38 -3.41 13.42 -15.00
CA HIS A 38 -4.48 13.91 -14.15
C HIS A 38 -4.73 15.40 -14.34
N LEU A 39 -5.94 15.83 -14.01
CA LEU A 39 -6.34 17.22 -13.85
C LEU A 39 -6.72 17.43 -12.37
N ARG A 40 -6.35 18.58 -11.82
CA ARG A 40 -6.64 18.93 -10.43
C ARG A 40 -7.32 20.29 -10.38
N TYR A 41 -8.44 20.35 -9.67
CA TYR A 41 -9.16 21.57 -9.36
C TYR A 41 -9.31 21.63 -7.85
N ASN A 42 -8.86 22.73 -7.26
CA ASN A 42 -8.97 22.95 -5.83
C ASN A 42 -9.62 24.33 -5.63
N SER A 43 -10.65 24.40 -4.80
CA SER A 43 -11.38 25.65 -4.50
C SER A 43 -10.65 26.60 -3.54
N LYS A 44 -9.44 26.23 -3.10
CA LYS A 44 -8.70 26.94 -2.07
C LYS A 44 -7.99 28.18 -2.61
N GLU A 45 -8.16 29.28 -1.89
CA GLU A 45 -7.52 30.55 -2.21
C GLU A 45 -6.00 30.55 -1.95
N ASN A 46 -5.52 29.83 -0.93
CA ASN A 46 -4.09 29.77 -0.57
C ASN A 46 -3.53 28.34 -0.47
N LYS A 47 -2.58 28.00 -1.34
CA LYS A 47 -2.03 26.63 -1.49
C LYS A 47 -1.16 26.15 -0.32
N ARG A 48 -0.80 27.01 0.65
CA ARG A 48 0.09 26.65 1.77
C ARG A 48 -0.64 26.13 3.01
N ASP A 49 -1.93 26.39 3.15
CA ASP A 49 -2.69 26.01 4.34
C ASP A 49 -3.14 24.53 4.28
N LYS A 50 -3.56 23.95 5.42
CA LYS A 50 -4.26 22.65 5.43
C LYS A 50 -5.69 22.81 4.93
N ASN A 51 -6.26 21.79 4.28
CA ASN A 51 -7.64 21.84 3.82
C ASN A 51 -8.63 21.84 4.98
N THR A 52 -9.75 22.51 4.77
CA THR A 52 -10.89 22.60 5.67
C THR A 52 -12.09 21.87 5.08
N SER A 53 -13.15 21.66 5.87
CA SER A 53 -14.39 21.03 5.40
C SER A 53 -15.13 21.84 4.32
N LYS A 54 -14.71 23.06 4.02
CA LYS A 54 -15.26 23.91 2.96
C LYS A 54 -14.49 23.84 1.65
N ASP A 55 -13.29 23.25 1.66
CA ASP A 55 -12.46 23.10 0.48
C ASP A 55 -12.90 21.87 -0.31
N ILE A 56 -13.11 22.04 -1.62
CA ILE A 56 -13.44 20.97 -2.56
C ILE A 56 -12.19 20.67 -3.37
N ASP A 57 -11.73 19.43 -3.27
CA ASP A 57 -10.63 18.90 -4.07
C ASP A 57 -11.16 17.93 -5.11
N ILE A 58 -10.99 18.27 -6.39
CA ILE A 58 -11.36 17.42 -7.51
C ILE A 58 -10.09 16.96 -8.22
N GLU A 59 -9.88 15.65 -8.25
CA GLU A 59 -8.82 15.03 -9.04
C GLU A 59 -9.40 14.08 -10.07
N MET A 60 -9.18 14.39 -11.36
CA MET A 60 -9.62 13.56 -12.46
C MET A 60 -8.43 12.87 -13.11
N TYR A 61 -8.53 11.57 -13.39
CA TYR A 61 -7.49 10.82 -14.10
C TYR A 61 -7.86 10.62 -15.56
N SER A 62 -6.89 10.69 -16.47
CA SER A 62 -7.18 10.30 -17.84
C SER A 62 -7.52 8.80 -17.89
N LEU A 63 -8.41 8.40 -18.79
CA LEU A 63 -8.82 6.99 -18.94
C LEU A 63 -7.61 6.06 -19.11
N HIS A 64 -6.59 6.51 -19.84
CA HIS A 64 -5.31 5.84 -20.03
C HIS A 64 -4.62 5.55 -18.69
N TYR A 65 -4.41 6.59 -17.88
CA TYR A 65 -3.70 6.46 -16.62
C TYR A 65 -4.54 5.75 -15.55
N PHE A 66 -5.86 5.94 -15.57
CA PHE A 66 -6.77 5.20 -14.70
C PHE A 66 -6.68 3.68 -14.91
N LEU A 67 -6.68 3.21 -16.17
CA LEU A 67 -6.50 1.79 -16.47
C LEU A 67 -5.14 1.25 -16.02
N GLU A 68 -4.09 2.07 -16.09
CA GLU A 68 -2.78 1.71 -15.54
C GLU A 68 -2.85 1.52 -14.01
N LEU A 69 -3.46 2.46 -13.28
CA LEU A 69 -3.63 2.39 -11.83
C LEU A 69 -4.47 1.17 -11.42
N ALA A 70 -5.62 0.95 -12.07
CA ALA A 70 -6.48 -0.20 -11.81
C ALA A 70 -5.75 -1.52 -12.11
N SER A 71 -5.02 -1.60 -13.23
CA SER A 71 -4.26 -2.79 -13.61
C SER A 71 -3.07 -3.09 -12.70
N LYS A 72 -2.55 -2.09 -11.99
CA LYS A 72 -1.53 -2.26 -10.94
C LYS A 72 -2.13 -2.65 -9.59
N GLY A 73 -3.45 -2.63 -9.46
CA GLY A 73 -4.14 -2.84 -8.18
C GLY A 73 -3.90 -1.69 -7.21
N GLU A 74 -3.70 -0.46 -7.69
CA GLU A 74 -3.56 0.71 -6.82
C GLU A 74 -4.89 1.01 -6.13
N THR A 75 -4.84 1.37 -4.84
CA THR A 75 -6.03 1.60 -4.00
C THR A 75 -6.98 2.60 -4.65
N ILE A 76 -6.45 3.66 -5.26
CA ILE A 76 -7.25 4.67 -5.95
C ILE A 76 -8.09 4.07 -7.08
N GLY A 77 -7.47 3.26 -7.95
CA GLY A 77 -8.16 2.65 -9.09
C GLY A 77 -9.23 1.66 -8.64
N ILE A 78 -8.88 0.79 -7.69
CA ILE A 78 -9.81 -0.20 -7.13
C ILE A 78 -10.96 0.52 -6.40
N ASP A 79 -10.67 1.42 -5.46
CA ASP A 79 -11.70 2.13 -4.69
C ASP A 79 -12.69 2.89 -5.60
N MET A 80 -12.21 3.50 -6.69
CA MET A 80 -13.07 4.16 -7.67
C MET A 80 -14.00 3.17 -8.40
N LEU A 81 -13.51 1.99 -8.84
CA LEU A 81 -14.33 0.98 -9.51
C LEU A 81 -15.47 0.45 -8.62
N HIS A 82 -15.26 0.44 -7.30
CA HIS A 82 -16.24 -0.03 -6.30
C HIS A 82 -17.18 1.07 -5.80
N CYS A 83 -17.04 2.31 -6.28
CA CYS A 83 -17.95 3.38 -5.88
C CYS A 83 -19.40 3.01 -6.22
N PRO A 84 -20.34 3.06 -5.27
CA PRO A 84 -21.73 2.64 -5.50
C PRO A 84 -22.49 3.68 -6.35
N GLU A 85 -23.55 3.25 -7.04
CA GLU A 85 -24.30 4.14 -7.94
C GLU A 85 -24.86 5.39 -7.27
N PRO A 86 -25.43 5.34 -6.05
CA PRO A 86 -25.89 6.54 -5.35
C PRO A 86 -24.81 7.60 -5.11
N PHE A 87 -23.52 7.22 -5.18
CA PHE A 87 -22.39 8.15 -5.02
C PHE A 87 -21.85 8.65 -6.38
N SER A 88 -22.36 8.10 -7.49
CA SER A 88 -21.95 8.51 -8.83
C SER A 88 -22.64 9.82 -9.21
N ILE A 89 -21.86 10.89 -9.31
CA ILE A 89 -22.36 12.22 -9.69
C ILE A 89 -22.51 12.34 -11.21
N ILE A 90 -21.51 11.83 -11.94
CA ILE A 90 -21.47 11.76 -13.40
C ILE A 90 -21.06 10.33 -13.75
N THR A 91 -21.72 9.77 -14.77
CA THR A 91 -21.43 8.43 -15.28
C THR A 91 -21.51 8.41 -16.80
N SER A 92 -20.88 7.41 -17.41
CA SER A 92 -20.98 7.10 -18.83
C SER A 92 -21.15 5.59 -19.05
N THR A 93 -21.46 5.18 -20.29
CA THR A 93 -21.55 3.77 -20.67
C THR A 93 -20.24 3.02 -20.48
N GLU A 94 -19.12 3.68 -20.74
CA GLU A 94 -17.75 3.20 -20.61
C GLU A 94 -17.40 2.98 -19.14
N TRP A 95 -17.78 3.94 -18.29
CA TRP A 95 -17.59 3.83 -16.84
C TRP A 95 -18.39 2.65 -16.25
N GLN A 96 -19.64 2.49 -16.68
CA GLN A 96 -20.46 1.37 -16.25
C GLN A 96 -19.92 0.03 -16.75
N TYR A 97 -19.37 -0.01 -17.96
CA TYR A 97 -18.65 -1.18 -18.46
C TYR A 97 -17.46 -1.52 -17.56
N LEU A 98 -16.62 -0.56 -17.22
CA LEU A 98 -15.49 -0.78 -16.29
C LEU A 98 -15.95 -1.30 -14.93
N ARG A 99 -16.98 -0.70 -14.34
CA ARG A 99 -17.54 -1.13 -13.05
C ARG A 99 -18.12 -2.54 -13.11
N LYS A 100 -18.80 -2.91 -14.20
CA LYS A 100 -19.34 -4.26 -14.41
C LYS A 100 -18.22 -5.31 -14.48
N HIS A 101 -17.07 -4.94 -15.03
CA HIS A 101 -15.90 -5.80 -15.20
C HIS A 101 -14.82 -5.60 -14.12
N ARG A 102 -15.15 -4.94 -12.99
CA ARG A 102 -14.17 -4.55 -11.94
C ARG A 102 -13.37 -5.71 -11.37
N ALA A 103 -13.98 -6.89 -11.23
CA ALA A 103 -13.32 -8.08 -10.70
C ALA A 103 -12.14 -8.56 -11.57
N GLU A 104 -12.12 -8.20 -12.86
CA GLU A 104 -11.02 -8.50 -13.76
C GLU A 104 -9.77 -7.64 -13.51
N PHE A 105 -9.81 -6.70 -12.55
CA PHE A 105 -8.65 -5.93 -12.06
C PHE A 105 -8.03 -6.53 -10.79
N TYR A 106 -8.52 -7.67 -10.32
CA TYR A 106 -7.92 -8.37 -9.19
C TYR A 106 -6.87 -9.38 -9.61
N THR A 107 -5.79 -9.43 -8.84
CA THR A 107 -4.77 -10.47 -8.96
C THR A 107 -4.57 -11.18 -7.64
N LYS A 108 -3.95 -12.36 -7.68
CA LYS A 108 -3.44 -13.05 -6.50
C LYS A 108 -2.59 -12.12 -5.63
N ASN A 109 -1.78 -11.30 -6.29
CA ASN A 109 -0.77 -10.43 -5.71
C ASN A 109 -1.15 -8.95 -5.87
N LEU A 110 -2.14 -8.47 -5.11
CA LEU A 110 -2.43 -7.03 -4.94
C LEU A 110 -1.32 -6.35 -4.13
N GLN A 111 -0.08 -6.40 -4.65
CA GLN A 111 1.13 -6.06 -3.92
C GLN A 111 1.15 -4.61 -3.44
N ALA A 112 0.50 -3.69 -4.15
CA ALA A 112 0.35 -2.30 -3.72
C ALA A 112 -0.44 -2.19 -2.40
N PHE A 113 -1.59 -2.88 -2.31
CA PHE A 113 -2.41 -2.96 -1.09
C PHE A 113 -1.65 -3.67 0.05
N VAL A 114 -1.12 -4.88 -0.21
CA VAL A 114 -0.42 -5.67 0.81
C VAL A 114 0.83 -4.93 1.31
N GLY A 115 1.60 -4.35 0.39
CA GLY A 115 2.79 -3.58 0.71
C GLY A 115 2.48 -2.33 1.54
N TYR A 116 1.37 -1.65 1.24
CA TYR A 116 0.90 -0.52 2.06
C TYR A 116 0.56 -0.96 3.48
N CYS A 117 -0.26 -2.01 3.65
CA CYS A 117 -0.63 -2.53 4.96
C CYS A 117 0.60 -2.99 5.75
N ARG A 118 1.50 -3.76 5.14
CA ARG A 118 2.74 -4.23 5.78
C ARG A 118 3.62 -3.08 6.23
N ARG A 119 3.75 -2.01 5.45
CA ARG A 119 4.55 -0.83 5.86
C ARG A 119 3.96 -0.15 7.08
N GLN A 120 2.64 -0.07 7.21
CA GLN A 120 2.00 0.55 8.37
C GLN A 120 1.98 -0.38 9.59
N ALA A 121 1.67 -1.67 9.39
CA ALA A 121 1.78 -2.69 10.43
C ALA A 121 3.22 -2.78 10.96
N ALA A 122 4.24 -2.70 10.10
CA ALA A 122 5.63 -2.68 10.53
C ALA A 122 6.00 -1.41 11.32
N LYS A 123 5.33 -0.27 11.15
CA LYS A 123 5.67 0.95 11.91
C LYS A 123 5.30 0.89 13.38
N TYR A 124 4.23 0.16 13.71
CA TYR A 124 3.61 0.20 15.03
C TYR A 124 3.43 -1.20 15.63
N GLY A 125 3.32 -2.24 14.80
CA GLY A 125 3.04 -3.63 15.16
C GLY A 125 4.24 -4.54 14.92
N ILE A 126 5.46 -4.04 15.05
CA ILE A 126 6.60 -4.95 15.09
C ILE A 126 6.46 -5.81 16.35
N LYS A 127 6.18 -7.10 16.13
CA LYS A 127 6.44 -8.13 17.12
C LYS A 127 7.83 -7.93 17.70
N GLY A 128 7.98 -8.00 19.02
CA GLY A 128 9.30 -7.98 19.66
C GLY A 128 10.29 -8.96 19.00
N SER A 129 9.80 -10.03 18.37
CA SER A 129 10.59 -10.96 17.56
C SER A 129 11.30 -10.33 16.35
N ARG A 130 10.73 -9.35 15.62
CA ARG A 130 11.44 -8.68 14.50
C ARG A 130 12.48 -7.67 14.99
N LEU A 131 12.20 -6.94 16.08
CA LEU A 131 13.20 -6.09 16.73
C LEU A 131 14.35 -6.95 17.26
N SER A 132 14.03 -8.08 17.90
CA SER A 132 15.01 -9.07 18.35
C SER A 132 15.84 -9.61 17.19
N ALA A 133 15.22 -9.98 16.06
CA ALA A 133 15.92 -10.44 14.87
C ALA A 133 16.86 -9.37 14.29
N ALA A 134 16.38 -8.14 14.12
CA ALA A 134 17.19 -7.03 13.62
C ALA A 134 18.36 -6.71 14.55
N LYS A 135 18.12 -6.67 15.87
CA LYS A 135 19.16 -6.46 16.89
C LYS A 135 20.20 -7.57 16.85
N ARG A 136 19.76 -8.83 16.83
CA ARG A 136 20.65 -10.01 16.79
C ARG A 136 21.61 -9.96 15.60
N VAL A 137 21.10 -9.63 14.42
CA VAL A 137 21.94 -9.50 13.23
C VAL A 137 22.86 -8.29 13.33
N ALA A 138 22.36 -7.13 13.78
CA ALA A 138 23.19 -5.94 13.94
C ALA A 138 24.34 -6.16 14.92
N ASP A 139 24.06 -6.77 16.08
CA ASP A 139 25.06 -7.10 17.09
C ASP A 139 26.08 -8.11 16.53
N PHE A 140 25.63 -9.18 15.88
CA PHE A 140 26.52 -10.14 15.22
C PHE A 140 27.47 -9.47 14.21
N LEU A 141 26.94 -8.59 13.36
CA LEU A 141 27.74 -7.89 12.35
C LEU A 141 28.75 -6.93 12.97
N TRP A 142 28.39 -6.28 14.07
CA TRP A 142 29.28 -5.43 14.84
C TRP A 142 30.41 -6.25 15.48
N ASP A 143 30.10 -7.42 16.04
CA ASP A 143 31.07 -8.28 16.71
C ASP A 143 31.95 -9.06 15.74
N SER A 144 31.46 -9.35 14.53
CA SER A 144 32.17 -10.14 13.51
C SER A 144 33.32 -9.40 12.82
N VAL A 145 33.44 -8.09 13.02
CA VAL A 145 34.44 -7.27 12.35
C VAL A 145 35.04 -6.28 13.34
N HIS A 146 36.37 -6.14 13.35
CA HIS A 146 36.99 -5.05 14.08
C HIS A 146 36.53 -3.70 13.51
N SER A 147 36.36 -2.69 14.36
CA SER A 147 35.75 -1.41 13.98
C SER A 147 36.44 -0.69 12.81
N ASP A 148 37.73 -0.95 12.61
CA ASP A 148 38.57 -0.43 11.53
C ASP A 148 38.33 -1.10 10.15
N LYS A 149 37.70 -2.29 10.11
CA LYS A 149 37.48 -3.07 8.88
C LYS A 149 36.00 -3.19 8.47
N ILE A 150 35.10 -2.57 9.22
CA ILE A 150 33.65 -2.69 8.98
C ILE A 150 33.20 -2.09 7.63
N ASP A 151 33.92 -1.07 7.15
CA ASP A 151 33.69 -0.40 5.86
C ASP A 151 34.11 -1.25 4.65
N THR A 152 35.17 -2.05 4.80
CA THR A 152 35.79 -2.79 3.69
C THR A 152 35.34 -4.24 3.62
N THR A 153 34.94 -4.82 4.75
CA THR A 153 34.48 -6.21 4.82
C THR A 153 33.09 -6.34 4.19
N ARG A 154 32.94 -7.30 3.28
CA ARG A 154 31.67 -7.59 2.61
C ARG A 154 30.90 -8.72 3.29
N LEU A 155 29.58 -8.69 3.18
CA LEU A 155 28.68 -9.64 3.83
C LEU A 155 29.02 -11.10 3.49
N LYS A 156 29.48 -11.38 2.26
CA LYS A 156 29.92 -12.70 1.80
C LYS A 156 31.03 -13.33 2.67
N HIS A 157 31.86 -12.53 3.34
CA HIS A 157 32.97 -13.04 4.15
C HIS A 157 32.51 -13.62 5.50
N VAL A 158 31.31 -13.27 5.96
CA VAL A 158 30.71 -13.79 7.20
C VAL A 158 29.47 -14.65 6.92
N TRP A 159 29.21 -14.98 5.65
CA TRP A 159 27.95 -15.53 5.18
C TRP A 159 27.49 -16.78 5.93
N GLU A 160 28.40 -17.74 6.07
CA GLU A 160 28.13 -19.04 6.70
C GLU A 160 27.84 -18.94 8.21
N HIS A 161 28.16 -17.80 8.82
CA HIS A 161 27.95 -17.53 10.24
C HIS A 161 26.79 -16.56 10.49
N LEU A 162 26.12 -16.07 9.44
CA LEU A 162 25.02 -15.14 9.58
C LEU A 162 23.88 -15.77 10.39
N PRO A 163 23.27 -15.02 11.33
CA PRO A 163 22.17 -15.52 12.13
C PRO A 163 20.99 -16.02 11.30
N THR A 164 20.22 -16.96 11.84
CA THR A 164 18.96 -17.45 11.27
C THR A 164 17.80 -17.14 12.23
N GLY A 165 16.56 -17.22 11.74
CA GLY A 165 15.37 -17.05 12.57
C GLY A 165 14.09 -16.81 11.77
N GLU A 166 12.97 -16.67 12.48
CA GLU A 166 11.62 -16.49 11.91
C GLU A 166 11.53 -15.35 10.89
N HIS A 167 12.24 -14.24 11.12
CA HIS A 167 12.22 -13.04 10.27
C HIS A 167 13.50 -12.85 9.46
N ILE A 168 14.27 -13.92 9.26
CA ILE A 168 15.58 -13.91 8.60
C ILE A 168 15.59 -15.01 7.54
N HIS A 169 15.86 -14.64 6.30
CA HIS A 169 15.82 -15.57 5.17
C HIS A 169 17.06 -15.43 4.28
N PHE A 170 17.54 -16.56 3.79
CA PHE A 170 18.59 -16.65 2.79
C PHE A 170 17.95 -16.92 1.44
N ILE A 171 18.36 -16.18 0.43
CA ILE A 171 17.84 -16.27 -0.93
C ILE A 171 19.02 -16.56 -1.83
N ASP A 172 18.97 -17.72 -2.50
CA ASP A 172 20.01 -18.13 -3.42
C ASP A 172 19.96 -17.35 -4.73
N LYS A 173 21.09 -17.37 -5.44
CA LYS A 173 21.21 -16.82 -6.78
C LYS A 173 20.22 -17.48 -7.74
N ASN A 174 19.70 -16.71 -8.69
CA ASN A 174 18.88 -17.19 -9.80
C ASN A 174 19.33 -16.51 -11.11
N GLU A 175 18.66 -16.85 -12.22
CA GLU A 175 19.02 -16.30 -13.55
C GLU A 175 18.92 -14.77 -13.64
N ILE A 176 18.10 -14.14 -12.80
CA ILE A 176 17.85 -12.69 -12.79
C ILE A 176 18.76 -11.96 -11.78
N THR A 177 19.12 -12.62 -10.68
CA THR A 177 19.94 -12.10 -9.58
C THR A 177 21.10 -13.07 -9.33
N PRO A 178 22.29 -12.80 -9.90
CA PRO A 178 23.42 -13.73 -9.87
C PRO A 178 24.14 -13.81 -8.51
N PHE A 179 23.67 -13.08 -7.51
CA PHE A 179 24.27 -12.98 -6.18
C PHE A 179 23.31 -13.52 -5.13
N ARG A 180 23.86 -14.10 -4.06
CA ARG A 180 23.06 -14.47 -2.88
C ARG A 180 22.54 -13.22 -2.19
N MET A 181 21.34 -13.30 -1.63
CA MET A 181 20.68 -12.23 -0.89
C MET A 181 20.33 -12.68 0.51
N TYR A 182 20.58 -11.81 1.48
CA TYR A 182 20.25 -12.00 2.88
C TYR A 182 19.12 -11.04 3.24
N GLN A 183 17.99 -11.60 3.66
CA GLN A 183 16.79 -10.84 4.00
C GLN A 183 16.62 -10.80 5.51
N VAL A 184 16.51 -9.60 6.08
CA VAL A 184 16.26 -9.40 7.52
C VAL A 184 15.08 -8.47 7.68
N CYS A 185 14.01 -8.93 8.31
CA CYS A 185 12.80 -8.15 8.55
C CYS A 185 12.24 -7.49 7.27
N GLY A 186 12.32 -8.19 6.12
CA GLY A 186 11.86 -7.72 4.82
C GLY A 186 12.80 -6.79 4.06
N LYS A 187 13.94 -6.39 4.65
CA LYS A 187 15.02 -5.67 3.95
C LYS A 187 15.94 -6.69 3.29
N TYR A 188 16.38 -6.41 2.07
CA TYR A 188 17.24 -7.29 1.28
C TYR A 188 18.64 -6.71 1.17
N PHE A 189 19.65 -7.56 1.37
CA PHE A 189 21.07 -7.21 1.30
C PHE A 189 21.80 -8.20 0.40
N LEU A 190 22.49 -7.71 -0.62
CA LEU A 190 23.33 -8.56 -1.49
C LEU A 190 24.58 -9.00 -0.74
N GLU A 191 25.10 -10.20 -1.02
CA GLU A 191 26.34 -10.69 -0.38
C GLU A 191 27.57 -9.80 -0.62
N THR A 192 27.52 -8.94 -1.65
CA THR A 192 28.58 -8.01 -2.02
C THR A 192 28.54 -6.67 -1.28
N VAL A 193 27.48 -6.38 -0.53
CA VAL A 193 27.33 -5.14 0.24
C VAL A 193 28.30 -5.10 1.43
N SER A 194 28.66 -3.90 1.89
CA SER A 194 29.52 -3.77 3.08
C SER A 194 28.77 -4.16 4.35
N ILE A 195 29.50 -4.73 5.32
CA ILE A 195 28.92 -5.06 6.63
C ILE A 195 28.41 -3.79 7.32
N LYS A 196 29.12 -2.65 7.20
CA LYS A 196 28.67 -1.37 7.77
C LYS A 196 27.32 -0.91 7.24
N GLU A 197 27.07 -1.00 5.94
CA GLU A 197 25.77 -0.59 5.36
C GLU A 197 24.62 -1.44 5.90
N VAL A 198 24.84 -2.75 6.04
CA VAL A 198 23.84 -3.65 6.64
C VAL A 198 23.62 -3.31 8.11
N TYR A 199 24.70 -3.18 8.87
CA TYR A 199 24.66 -2.79 10.28
C TYR A 199 23.89 -1.48 10.50
N LEU A 200 24.25 -0.40 9.78
CA LEU A 200 23.58 0.89 9.92
C LEU A 200 22.10 0.83 9.52
N SER A 201 21.76 0.08 8.46
CA SER A 201 20.37 -0.10 8.02
C SER A 201 19.52 -0.83 9.08
N LEU A 202 20.08 -1.87 9.71
CA LEU A 202 19.41 -2.66 10.74
C LEU A 202 19.38 -1.95 12.08
N ARG A 203 20.44 -1.22 12.44
CA ARG A 203 20.51 -0.44 13.67
C ARG A 203 19.53 0.72 13.64
N LYS A 204 19.47 1.45 12.52
CA LYS A 204 18.45 2.49 12.30
C LYS A 204 17.04 1.91 12.40
N PHE A 205 16.80 0.73 11.81
CA PHE A 205 15.52 0.04 11.94
C PHE A 205 15.23 -0.37 13.39
N TYR A 206 16.22 -0.84 14.16
CA TYR A 206 16.01 -1.18 15.56
C TYR A 206 15.71 0.06 16.42
N ASP A 207 16.47 1.14 16.26
CA ASP A 207 16.36 2.33 17.10
C ASP A 207 15.06 3.10 16.81
N GLU A 208 14.73 3.35 15.54
CA GLU A 208 13.50 4.09 15.16
C GLU A 208 12.24 3.34 15.57
N TYR A 209 12.22 2.03 15.39
CA TYR A 209 11.04 1.23 15.66
C TYR A 209 10.96 0.77 17.12
N GLY A 210 12.09 0.60 17.81
CA GLY A 210 12.12 0.34 19.25
C GLY A 210 11.57 1.52 20.06
N HIS A 211 11.90 2.76 19.66
CA HIS A 211 11.33 3.95 20.26
C HIS A 211 9.81 4.05 20.02
N ARG A 212 9.36 3.78 18.79
CA ARG A 212 7.93 3.80 18.44
C ARG A 212 7.13 2.70 19.12
N ALA A 213 7.69 1.50 19.22
CA ALA A 213 7.07 0.39 19.94
C ALA A 213 6.84 0.78 21.40
N LYS A 214 7.88 1.27 22.11
CA LYS A 214 7.79 1.75 23.50
C LYS A 214 6.74 2.84 23.69
N LEU A 215 6.70 3.83 22.80
CA LEU A 215 5.68 4.87 22.85
C LEU A 215 4.27 4.30 22.63
N ALA A 216 4.12 3.37 21.68
CA ALA A 216 2.85 2.72 21.42
C ALA A 216 2.36 1.86 22.59
N GLU A 217 3.27 1.24 23.38
CA GLU A 217 2.89 0.55 24.63
C GLU A 217 2.26 1.49 25.64
N GLN A 218 2.64 2.77 25.60
CA GLN A 218 2.11 3.82 26.45
C GLN A 218 0.95 4.59 25.78
N ASN A 219 0.45 4.12 24.63
CA ASN A 219 -0.51 4.82 23.75
C ASN A 219 -0.07 6.24 23.33
N GLN A 220 1.24 6.50 23.28
CA GLN A 220 1.82 7.78 22.89
C GLN A 220 2.42 7.72 21.48
N GLY A 221 2.44 8.86 20.77
CA GLY A 221 3.11 8.98 19.46
C GLY A 221 2.55 8.10 18.34
N ILE A 222 1.33 7.59 18.50
CA ILE A 222 0.66 6.71 17.54
C ILE A 222 0.05 7.55 16.41
N ASP A 223 0.37 7.20 15.16
CA ASP A 223 -0.31 7.76 13.98
C ASP A 223 -1.61 7.00 13.73
N TRP A 224 -2.64 7.34 14.51
CA TRP A 224 -3.97 6.74 14.45
C TRP A 224 -4.60 6.83 13.06
N LYS A 225 -4.30 7.89 12.30
CA LYS A 225 -4.77 8.06 10.92
C LYS A 225 -4.13 7.03 10.00
N ALA A 226 -2.81 6.85 10.07
CA ALA A 226 -2.11 5.86 9.26
C ALA A 226 -2.54 4.42 9.59
N ILE A 227 -2.76 4.09 10.86
CA ILE A 227 -3.22 2.76 11.29
C ILE A 227 -4.65 2.51 10.81
N SER A 228 -5.56 3.48 10.96
CA SER A 228 -6.92 3.38 10.43
C SER A 228 -6.91 3.13 8.90
N HIS A 229 -6.04 3.81 8.16
CA HIS A 229 -5.89 3.57 6.72
C HIS A 229 -5.34 2.16 6.39
N ALA A 230 -4.45 1.63 7.22
CA ALA A 230 -3.90 0.28 7.07
C ALA A 230 -4.97 -0.79 7.31
N LEU A 231 -5.73 -0.65 8.40
CA LEU A 231 -6.86 -1.53 8.71
C LEU A 231 -7.93 -1.47 7.63
N ARG A 232 -8.23 -0.28 7.09
CA ARG A 232 -9.12 -0.11 5.94
C ARG A 232 -8.64 -0.96 4.75
N ALA A 233 -7.39 -0.79 4.35
CA ALA A 233 -6.81 -1.51 3.21
C ALA A 233 -6.76 -3.04 3.44
N ALA A 234 -6.44 -3.47 4.66
CA ALA A 234 -6.44 -4.89 5.02
C ALA A 234 -7.85 -5.51 4.98
N ASN A 235 -8.87 -4.77 5.46
CA ASN A 235 -10.27 -5.21 5.38
C ASN A 235 -10.79 -5.24 3.93
N GLN A 236 -10.37 -4.30 3.09
CA GLN A 236 -10.72 -4.31 1.66
C GLN A 236 -10.12 -5.54 0.96
N LEU A 237 -8.84 -5.85 1.22
CA LEU A 237 -8.22 -7.09 0.72
C LEU A 237 -8.97 -8.33 1.20
N LEU A 238 -9.34 -8.38 2.48
CA LEU A 238 -10.10 -9.50 3.03
C LEU A 238 -11.43 -9.69 2.29
N GLN A 239 -12.17 -8.61 1.99
CA GLN A 239 -13.40 -8.69 1.20
C GLN A 239 -13.15 -9.17 -0.23
N ILE A 240 -12.11 -8.67 -0.90
CA ILE A 240 -11.76 -9.15 -2.25
C ILE A 240 -11.51 -10.66 -2.24
N TYR A 241 -10.72 -11.17 -1.29
CA TYR A 241 -10.37 -12.59 -1.27
C TYR A 241 -11.49 -13.51 -0.76
N THR A 242 -12.48 -12.99 -0.01
CA THR A 242 -13.56 -13.81 0.55
C THR A 242 -14.87 -13.71 -0.22
N ILE A 243 -15.20 -12.51 -0.70
CA ILE A 243 -16.47 -12.18 -1.35
C ILE A 243 -16.26 -11.92 -2.85
N GLY A 244 -15.05 -11.54 -3.28
CA GLY A 244 -14.77 -11.18 -4.67
C GLY A 244 -15.24 -9.76 -5.03
N ASP A 245 -15.47 -8.89 -4.05
CA ASP A 245 -15.95 -7.52 -4.24
C ASP A 245 -15.56 -6.64 -3.03
N ILE A 246 -15.75 -5.32 -3.16
CA ILE A 246 -15.71 -4.38 -2.03
C ILE A 246 -17.06 -3.67 -1.96
N VAL A 247 -17.64 -3.64 -0.76
CA VAL A 247 -18.90 -2.93 -0.50
C VAL A 247 -18.62 -1.61 0.23
N TYR A 248 -19.17 -0.52 -0.31
CA TYR A 248 -19.16 0.80 0.33
C TYR A 248 -20.57 1.29 0.69
N PRO A 249 -20.73 2.04 1.79
CA PRO A 249 -19.72 2.31 2.83
C PRO A 249 -19.21 1.03 3.52
N LEU A 250 -18.00 1.06 4.07
CA LEU A 250 -17.40 -0.14 4.64
C LEU A 250 -18.18 -0.62 5.86
N HIS A 251 -18.45 -1.92 5.97
CA HIS A 251 -19.10 -2.50 7.16
C HIS A 251 -18.32 -2.22 8.46
N CYS A 252 -16.99 -2.15 8.38
CA CYS A 252 -16.12 -1.83 9.51
C CYS A 252 -15.89 -0.32 9.71
N ALA A 253 -16.62 0.56 9.02
CA ALA A 253 -16.37 2.01 9.05
C ALA A 253 -16.43 2.62 10.46
N GLN A 254 -17.33 2.13 11.33
CA GLN A 254 -17.41 2.61 12.71
C GLN A 254 -16.14 2.28 13.50
N TYR A 255 -15.69 1.02 13.46
CA TYR A 255 -14.42 0.60 14.05
C TYR A 255 -13.23 1.42 13.54
N LEU A 256 -13.16 1.66 12.22
CA LEU A 256 -12.11 2.48 11.62
C LEU A 256 -12.12 3.93 12.12
N LYS A 257 -13.30 4.51 12.38
CA LYS A 257 -13.44 5.84 12.99
C LYS A 257 -12.95 5.85 14.43
N ASP A 258 -13.31 4.84 15.23
CA ASP A 258 -12.90 4.75 16.63
C ASP A 258 -11.38 4.58 16.75
N VAL A 259 -10.75 3.77 15.89
CA VAL A 259 -9.28 3.70 15.76
C VAL A 259 -8.68 5.04 15.37
N LYS A 260 -9.22 5.70 14.34
CA LYS A 260 -8.70 7.00 13.86
C LYS A 260 -8.76 8.08 14.93
N GLN A 261 -9.74 8.00 15.83
CA GLN A 261 -9.94 8.92 16.96
C GLN A 261 -9.12 8.54 18.20
N GLY A 262 -8.38 7.42 18.17
CA GLY A 262 -7.58 6.95 19.31
C GLY A 262 -8.42 6.53 20.52
N LYS A 263 -9.65 6.05 20.28
CA LYS A 263 -10.56 5.60 21.36
C LYS A 263 -10.30 4.18 21.85
N LEU A 264 -9.49 3.42 21.12
CA LEU A 264 -9.17 2.02 21.41
C LEU A 264 -7.73 1.92 21.88
N ASP A 265 -7.43 0.88 22.66
CA ASP A 265 -6.06 0.62 23.08
C ASP A 265 -5.27 -0.02 21.93
N TYR A 266 -4.08 0.50 21.68
CA TYR A 266 -3.29 0.04 20.56
C TYR A 266 -2.81 -1.41 20.74
N GLN A 267 -2.35 -1.78 21.94
CA GLN A 267 -1.74 -3.08 22.20
C GLN A 267 -2.77 -4.19 22.35
N SER A 268 -3.86 -3.95 23.07
CA SER A 268 -4.86 -4.99 23.34
C SER A 268 -5.86 -5.14 22.19
N ASP A 269 -6.18 -4.07 21.47
CA ASP A 269 -7.30 -4.09 20.52
C ASP A 269 -6.83 -3.95 19.08
N VAL A 270 -6.08 -2.88 18.78
CA VAL A 270 -5.82 -2.47 17.38
C VAL A 270 -4.73 -3.30 16.72
N ALA A 271 -3.60 -3.51 17.39
CA ALA A 271 -2.47 -4.28 16.85
C ALA A 271 -2.82 -5.75 16.62
N PRO A 272 -3.46 -6.47 17.57
CA PRO A 272 -3.85 -7.87 17.36
C PRO A 272 -4.84 -8.01 16.20
N THR A 273 -5.81 -7.11 16.10
CA THR A 273 -6.79 -7.10 15.01
C THR A 273 -6.12 -6.90 13.64
N LEU A 274 -5.19 -5.93 13.54
CA LEU A 274 -4.45 -5.70 12.30
C LEU A 274 -3.63 -6.93 11.92
N GLU A 275 -2.95 -7.55 12.88
CA GLU A 275 -2.16 -8.76 12.65
C GLU A 275 -3.05 -9.94 12.18
N GLU A 276 -4.18 -10.16 12.84
CA GLU A 276 -5.11 -11.23 12.49
C GLU A 276 -5.61 -11.08 11.04
N ILE A 277 -6.03 -9.87 10.67
CA ILE A 277 -6.51 -9.60 9.31
C ILE A 277 -5.38 -9.80 8.30
N MET A 278 -4.17 -9.34 8.59
CA MET A 278 -3.02 -9.52 7.69
C MET A 278 -2.66 -10.99 7.51
N ASN A 279 -2.66 -11.78 8.58
CA ASN A 279 -2.42 -13.22 8.50
C ASN A 279 -3.48 -13.94 7.66
N LYS A 280 -4.77 -13.53 7.79
CA LYS A 280 -5.85 -14.06 6.95
C LYS A 280 -5.65 -13.69 5.48
N VAL A 281 -5.33 -12.43 5.21
CA VAL A 281 -5.05 -11.91 3.86
C VAL A 281 -3.90 -12.69 3.20
N GLU A 282 -2.81 -12.95 3.93
CA GLU A 282 -1.67 -13.72 3.40
C GLU A 282 -2.08 -15.14 3.04
N LYS A 283 -2.73 -15.87 3.95
CA LYS A 283 -3.23 -17.23 3.69
C LYS A 283 -4.21 -17.27 2.51
N LEU A 284 -5.16 -16.34 2.47
CA LEU A 284 -6.14 -16.28 1.39
C LEU A 284 -5.50 -15.92 0.05
N SER A 285 -4.50 -15.04 0.05
CA SER A 285 -3.76 -14.71 -1.17
C SER A 285 -3.09 -15.95 -1.77
N GLU A 286 -2.57 -16.86 -0.94
CA GLU A 286 -1.95 -18.11 -1.41
C GLU A 286 -2.97 -19.10 -1.99
N LEU A 287 -4.15 -19.18 -1.37
CA LEU A 287 -5.22 -20.14 -1.70
C LEU A 287 -6.19 -19.66 -2.80
N CYS A 288 -6.27 -18.35 -3.07
CA CYS A 288 -7.25 -17.83 -4.00
C CYS A 288 -6.97 -18.25 -5.45
N THR A 289 -8.03 -18.33 -6.25
CA THR A 289 -7.98 -18.68 -7.67
C THR A 289 -7.87 -17.46 -8.59
N LEU A 290 -7.56 -16.29 -8.04
CA LEU A 290 -7.37 -15.06 -8.81
C LEU A 290 -6.14 -15.18 -9.72
N PRO A 291 -6.14 -14.52 -10.89
CA PRO A 291 -5.02 -14.61 -11.82
C PRO A 291 -3.75 -13.97 -11.23
N GLU A 292 -2.57 -14.43 -11.64
CA GLU A 292 -1.31 -13.81 -11.24
C GLU A 292 -1.13 -12.39 -11.82
N LYS A 293 -1.71 -12.14 -13.00
CA LYS A 293 -1.57 -10.89 -13.74
C LYS A 293 -2.89 -10.52 -14.43
N ILE A 294 -3.12 -9.22 -14.54
CA ILE A 294 -4.22 -8.65 -15.32
C ILE A 294 -3.99 -8.90 -16.82
N ASN A 295 -5.08 -9.19 -17.55
CA ASN A 295 -5.05 -9.25 -19.00
C ASN A 295 -4.94 -7.84 -19.61
N ARG A 296 -3.73 -7.30 -19.67
CA ARG A 296 -3.48 -5.95 -20.19
C ARG A 296 -3.93 -5.78 -21.63
N LYS A 297 -3.70 -6.78 -22.50
CA LYS A 297 -4.10 -6.73 -23.91
C LYS A 297 -5.61 -6.51 -24.09
N ARG A 298 -6.44 -7.14 -23.24
CA ARG A 298 -7.89 -6.91 -23.25
C ARG A 298 -8.23 -5.45 -22.97
N TRP A 299 -7.64 -4.87 -21.93
CA TRP A 299 -7.94 -3.49 -21.52
C TRP A 299 -7.35 -2.44 -22.45
N GLU A 300 -6.17 -2.70 -23.04
CA GLU A 300 -5.59 -1.89 -24.09
C GLU A 300 -6.48 -1.90 -25.35
N GLY A 301 -6.97 -3.07 -25.77
CA GLY A 301 -7.92 -3.18 -26.88
C GLY A 301 -9.22 -2.42 -26.61
N TRP A 302 -9.81 -2.62 -25.43
CA TRP A 302 -11.02 -1.89 -25.01
C TRP A 302 -10.80 -0.37 -24.97
N LEU A 303 -9.64 0.09 -24.50
CA LEU A 303 -9.28 1.50 -24.51
C LEU A 303 -9.22 2.04 -25.93
N CYS A 304 -8.52 1.35 -26.85
CA CYS A 304 -8.47 1.74 -28.25
C CYS A 304 -9.86 1.86 -28.88
N ASP A 305 -10.73 0.87 -28.66
CA ASP A 305 -12.09 0.88 -29.20
C ASP A 305 -12.95 1.99 -28.58
N THR A 306 -12.73 2.27 -27.29
CA THR A 306 -13.39 3.38 -26.61
C THR A 306 -12.96 4.71 -27.22
N ILE A 307 -11.65 4.97 -27.29
CA ILE A 307 -11.13 6.22 -27.86
C ILE A 307 -11.60 6.44 -29.30
N LYS A 308 -11.59 5.41 -30.15
CA LYS A 308 -12.09 5.52 -31.53
C LYS A 308 -13.52 6.06 -31.61
N LYS A 309 -14.41 5.64 -30.70
CA LYS A 309 -15.81 6.11 -30.66
C LYS A 309 -15.93 7.60 -30.31
N TYR A 310 -14.95 8.18 -29.62
CA TYR A 310 -14.93 9.60 -29.25
C TYR A 310 -14.23 10.47 -30.30
N LEU A 311 -13.47 9.86 -31.21
CA LEU A 311 -12.79 10.55 -32.31
C LEU A 311 -13.62 10.55 -33.61
N THR A 312 -14.73 9.81 -33.64
CA THR A 312 -15.71 9.76 -34.74
C THR A 312 -16.93 10.59 -34.43
#